data_AF-A0A956YBP1-F1
#
_entry.id   AF-A0A956YBP1-F1
#
_cell.length_a   1.000
_cell.length_b   1.000
_cell.length_c   1.000
_cell.angle_alpha   90.00
_cell.angle_beta   90.00
_cell.angle_gamma   90.00
#
_symmetry.space_group_name_H-M   'P 1'
#
loop_
_entity.id
_entity.type
_entity.pdbx_description
1 polymer ?
#
loop_
_entity_poly.entity_id
_entity_poly.type
_entity_poly.pdbx_seq_one_letter_code
_entity_poly.pdbx_strand_id
1 'polypeptide(L)'
;MNTEHPMQARQSGQDYFQSVLVTVVGGAFAAAGYHLAEEPMQWLGGRYRFIKPLAGNWRAIIEFQVLTYTDNAYTGQQPSRFRVTLIRSDQPGGKPSSQPGYVHRTLSQLVVSDFGVAILPSPDHWWPFSDTTS
;
A
#
# COMPACT_ATOMS: atom_id res chain seq x y z
N MET A 1 29.96 6.40 -17.49
CA MET A 1 29.03 5.73 -16.56
C MET A 1 28.32 6.82 -15.78
N ASN A 2 27.06 7.10 -16.11
CA ASN A 2 26.24 8.04 -15.33
C ASN A 2 25.72 7.28 -14.11
N THR A 3 26.23 7.60 -12.93
CA THR A 3 25.75 7.06 -11.66
C THR A 3 24.45 7.79 -11.34
N GLU A 4 23.29 7.14 -11.50
CA GLU A 4 22.02 7.70 -11.05
C GLU A 4 22.08 7.98 -9.54
N HIS A 5 21.65 9.17 -9.12
CA HIS A 5 21.66 9.54 -7.71
C HIS A 5 20.67 8.64 -6.92
N PRO A 6 21.01 8.21 -5.70
CA PRO A 6 20.19 7.27 -4.92
C PRO A 6 18.78 7.79 -4.58
N MET A 7 18.56 9.11 -4.61
CA MET A 7 17.21 9.68 -4.48
C MET A 7 16.38 9.53 -5.77
N GLN A 8 16.99 9.70 -6.93
CA GLN A 8 16.33 9.51 -8.24
C GLN A 8 15.94 8.04 -8.44
N ALA A 9 16.80 7.11 -8.04
CA ALA A 9 16.53 5.67 -8.12
C ALA A 9 15.42 5.19 -7.15
N ARG A 10 15.23 5.86 -6.00
CA ARG A 10 14.09 5.58 -5.10
C ARG A 10 12.79 6.11 -5.68
N GLN A 11 12.83 7.32 -6.22
CA GLN A 11 11.67 7.96 -6.82
C GLN A 11 11.18 7.18 -8.04
N SER A 12 12.07 6.71 -8.91
CA SER A 12 11.71 5.87 -10.05
C SER A 12 11.08 4.52 -9.62
N GLY A 13 11.58 3.89 -8.56
CA GLY A 13 10.97 2.67 -8.02
C GLY A 13 9.58 2.89 -7.40
N GLN A 14 9.35 4.04 -6.77
CA GLN A 14 8.04 4.42 -6.24
C GLN A 14 7.04 4.72 -7.37
N ASP A 15 7.47 5.47 -8.39
CA ASP A 15 6.67 5.79 -9.57
C ASP A 15 6.30 4.52 -10.36
N TYR A 16 7.24 3.57 -10.48
CA TYR A 16 6.97 2.26 -11.06
C TYR A 16 5.98 1.44 -10.24
N PHE A 17 6.13 1.40 -8.92
CA PHE A 17 5.14 0.71 -8.08
C PHE A 17 3.74 1.33 -8.22
N GLN A 18 3.65 2.66 -8.24
CA GLN A 18 2.38 3.37 -8.48
C GLN A 18 1.76 2.97 -9.83
N SER A 19 2.56 2.91 -10.90
CA SER A 19 2.07 2.54 -12.23
C SER A 19 1.55 1.09 -12.27
N VAL A 20 2.27 0.14 -11.65
CA VAL A 20 1.84 -1.25 -11.52
C VAL A 20 0.55 -1.34 -10.69
N LEU A 21 0.47 -0.64 -9.56
CA LEU A 21 -0.70 -0.63 -8.69
C LEU A 21 -1.94 -0.07 -9.43
N VAL A 22 -1.80 1.04 -10.15
CA VAL A 22 -2.90 1.59 -10.96
C VAL A 22 -3.30 0.64 -12.08
N THR A 23 -2.33 -0.03 -12.73
CA THR A 23 -2.61 -0.90 -13.87
C THR A 23 -3.25 -2.23 -13.46
N VAL A 24 -2.74 -2.88 -12.41
CA VAL A 24 -3.15 -4.23 -12.02
C VAL A 24 -4.44 -4.21 -11.20
N VAL A 25 -4.53 -3.31 -10.21
CA VAL A 25 -5.68 -3.30 -9.28
C VAL A 25 -6.60 -2.11 -9.48
N GLY A 26 -6.15 -1.05 -10.16
CA GLY A 26 -6.95 0.17 -10.36
C GLY A 26 -8.27 -0.09 -11.08
N GLY A 27 -8.27 -0.94 -12.13
CA GLY A 27 -9.50 -1.31 -12.83
C GLY A 27 -10.51 -2.04 -11.95
N ALA A 28 -10.05 -3.03 -11.18
CA ALA A 28 -10.89 -3.79 -10.25
C ALA A 28 -11.44 -2.90 -9.12
N PHE A 29 -10.61 -2.02 -8.56
CA PHE A 29 -11.02 -1.09 -7.51
C PHE A 29 -11.98 -0.01 -8.01
N ALA A 30 -11.75 0.53 -9.21
CA ALA A 30 -12.68 1.45 -9.86
C ALA A 30 -14.05 0.81 -10.09
N ALA A 31 -14.09 -0.43 -10.61
CA ALA A 31 -15.33 -1.19 -10.78
C ALA A 31 -16.05 -1.43 -9.43
N ALA A 32 -15.30 -1.60 -8.34
CA ALA A 32 -15.85 -1.72 -6.99
C ALA A 32 -16.24 -0.36 -6.35
N GLY A 33 -16.03 0.77 -7.05
CA GLY A 33 -16.40 2.12 -6.60
C GLY A 33 -15.34 2.84 -5.75
N TYR A 34 -14.09 2.38 -5.79
CA TYR A 34 -12.96 3.07 -5.17
C TYR A 34 -12.27 3.99 -6.18
N HIS A 35 -11.68 5.09 -5.72
CA HIS A 35 -10.81 5.96 -6.49
C HIS A 35 -9.47 6.13 -5.78
N LEU A 36 -8.38 6.30 -6.54
CA LEU A 36 -7.08 6.66 -5.96
C LEU A 36 -7.15 8.09 -5.42
N ALA A 37 -6.76 8.29 -4.16
CA ALA A 37 -6.69 9.61 -3.55
C ALA A 37 -5.45 10.36 -4.04
N GLU A 38 -5.64 11.56 -4.58
CA GLU A 38 -4.58 12.46 -5.04
C GLU A 38 -3.84 13.07 -3.85
N GLU A 39 -2.77 12.40 -3.41
CA GLU A 39 -2.00 12.80 -2.23
C GLU A 39 -0.49 12.79 -2.52
N PRO A 40 0.02 13.74 -3.34
CA PRO A 40 1.40 13.69 -3.84
C PRO A 40 2.46 13.56 -2.75
N MET A 41 2.31 14.26 -1.63
CA MET A 41 3.25 14.15 -0.50
C MET A 41 3.24 12.78 0.17
N GLN A 42 2.10 12.08 0.16
CA GLN A 42 1.99 10.73 0.71
C GLN A 42 2.53 9.69 -0.25
N TRP A 43 2.36 9.91 -1.55
CA TRP A 43 2.95 9.07 -2.60
C TRP A 43 4.47 9.06 -2.54
N LEU A 44 5.10 10.23 -2.31
CA LEU A 44 6.55 10.32 -2.06
C LEU A 44 7.01 9.50 -0.84
N GLY A 45 6.13 9.34 0.15
CA GLY A 45 6.34 8.48 1.32
C GLY A 45 6.02 7.00 1.07
N GLY A 46 5.71 6.61 -0.18
CA GLY A 46 5.30 5.25 -0.55
C GLY A 46 3.90 4.88 -0.08
N ARG A 47 3.03 5.84 0.24
CA ARG A 47 1.68 5.57 0.75
C ARG A 47 0.61 5.92 -0.28
N TYR A 48 -0.12 4.92 -0.74
CA TYR A 48 -1.19 5.04 -1.74
C TYR A 48 -2.53 4.60 -1.14
N ARG A 49 -3.61 5.32 -1.45
CA ARG A 49 -4.93 5.04 -0.87
C ARG A 49 -6.01 5.03 -1.91
N PHE A 50 -6.73 3.92 -1.99
CA PHE A 50 -7.99 3.84 -2.70
C PHE A 50 -9.14 4.09 -1.74
N ILE A 51 -10.01 5.03 -2.04
CA ILE A 51 -11.09 5.48 -1.17
C ILE A 51 -12.43 5.22 -1.85
N LYS A 52 -13.37 4.64 -1.10
CA LYS A 52 -14.77 4.51 -1.47
C LYS A 52 -15.64 5.18 -0.41
N PRO A 53 -16.46 6.19 -0.75
CA PRO A 53 -17.43 6.74 0.18
C PRO A 53 -18.50 5.67 0.50
N LEU A 54 -18.93 5.66 1.76
CA LEU A 54 -20.02 4.82 2.27
C LEU A 54 -21.12 5.71 2.87
N ALA A 55 -22.27 5.11 3.20
CA ALA A 55 -23.35 5.83 3.87
C ALA A 55 -22.90 6.40 5.24
N GLY A 56 -23.47 7.53 5.65
CA GLY A 56 -23.28 8.09 7.00
C GLY A 56 -21.86 8.61 7.27
N ASN A 57 -21.25 9.31 6.32
CA ASN A 57 -19.88 9.87 6.39
C ASN A 57 -18.74 8.84 6.49
N TRP A 58 -19.06 7.56 6.46
CA TRP A 58 -18.07 6.49 6.46
C TRP A 58 -17.30 6.44 5.14
N ARG A 59 -16.08 5.94 5.20
CA ARG A 59 -15.23 5.65 4.04
C ARG A 59 -14.63 4.26 4.21
N ALA A 60 -14.59 3.50 3.12
CA ALA A 60 -13.72 2.33 3.01
C ALA A 60 -12.43 2.77 2.32
N ILE A 61 -11.29 2.38 2.88
CA ILE A 61 -9.97 2.74 2.39
C ILE A 61 -9.13 1.47 2.29
N ILE A 62 -8.53 1.28 1.12
CA ILE A 62 -7.47 0.29 0.90
C ILE A 62 -6.17 1.07 0.81
N GLU A 63 -5.32 0.94 1.82
CA GLU A 63 -4.03 1.61 1.91
C GLU A 63 -2.90 0.65 1.57
N PHE A 64 -2.05 1.06 0.64
CA PHE A 64 -0.78 0.43 0.35
C PHE A 64 0.32 1.28 0.97
N GLN A 65 1.17 0.65 1.78
CA GLN A 65 2.43 1.24 2.22
C GLN A 65 3.58 0.45 1.60
N VAL A 66 4.45 1.17 0.91
CA VAL A 66 5.57 0.63 0.15
C VAL A 66 6.86 1.16 0.76
N LEU A 67 7.85 0.28 0.86
CA LEU A 67 9.21 0.61 1.22
C LEU A 67 10.10 0.11 0.08
N THR A 68 10.61 1.05 -0.71
CA THR A 68 11.49 0.78 -1.85
C THR A 68 12.94 0.85 -1.41
N TYR A 69 13.67 -0.25 -1.61
CA TYR A 69 15.11 -0.29 -1.43
C TYR A 69 15.77 -0.35 -2.81
N THR A 70 16.73 0.55 -3.05
CA THR A 70 17.59 0.47 -4.23
C THR A 70 18.58 -0.66 -4.00
N ASP A 71 18.57 -1.65 -4.89
CA ASP A 71 19.54 -2.74 -4.87
C ASP A 71 20.92 -2.16 -5.18
N ASN A 72 21.79 -2.11 -4.17
CA ASN A 72 23.18 -1.75 -4.34
C ASN A 72 24.04 -2.52 -3.32
N ALA A 73 25.35 -2.57 -3.59
CA ALA A 73 26.31 -3.32 -2.78
C ALA A 73 26.33 -2.91 -1.28
N TYR A 74 25.70 -1.78 -0.92
CA TYR A 74 25.66 -1.24 0.44
C TYR A 74 24.33 -1.48 1.17
N THR A 75 23.25 -1.88 0.48
CA THR A 75 21.93 -2.15 1.09
C THR A 75 21.71 -3.62 1.45
N GLY A 76 22.72 -4.47 1.23
CA GLY A 76 22.65 -5.90 1.59
C GLY A 76 21.60 -6.68 0.77
N GLN A 77 21.29 -6.22 -0.45
CA GLN A 77 20.32 -6.86 -1.35
C GLN A 77 18.93 -7.08 -0.73
N GLN A 78 18.51 -6.19 0.18
CA GLN A 78 17.19 -6.33 0.80
C GLN A 78 16.09 -6.07 -0.25
N PRO A 79 15.10 -6.98 -0.38
CA PRO A 79 14.00 -6.77 -1.32
C PRO A 79 13.16 -5.58 -0.90
N SER A 80 12.60 -4.88 -1.89
CA SER A 80 11.53 -3.92 -1.63
C SER A 80 10.33 -4.65 -1.05
N ARG A 81 9.48 -3.93 -0.32
CA ARG A 81 8.36 -4.56 0.38
C ARG A 81 7.15 -3.65 0.45
N PHE A 82 5.97 -4.27 0.50
CA PHE A 82 4.74 -3.54 0.74
C PHE A 82 3.84 -4.25 1.76
N ARG A 83 2.88 -3.50 2.28
CA ARG A 83 1.75 -4.02 3.05
C ARG A 83 0.46 -3.37 2.60
N VAL A 84 -0.65 -4.06 2.84
CA VAL A 84 -2.00 -3.59 2.56
C VAL A 84 -2.78 -3.49 3.86
N THR A 85 -3.42 -2.36 4.10
CA THR A 85 -4.29 -2.10 5.25
C THR A 85 -5.70 -1.79 4.76
N LEU A 86 -6.69 -2.45 5.37
CA LEU A 86 -8.11 -2.19 5.16
C LEU A 86 -8.63 -1.33 6.31
N ILE A 87 -9.20 -0.18 5.97
CA ILE A 87 -9.69 0.80 6.94
C ILE A 87 -11.15 1.14 6.64
N ARG A 88 -12.00 1.09 7.66
CA ARG A 88 -13.34 1.68 7.65
C ARG A 88 -13.37 2.78 8.71
N SER A 89 -13.55 4.03 8.32
CA SER A 89 -13.57 5.16 9.26
C SER A 89 -14.52 6.27 8.81
N ASP A 90 -15.19 6.90 9.76
CA ASP A 90 -15.94 8.15 9.62
C ASP A 90 -15.02 9.38 9.73
N GLN A 91 -13.79 9.20 10.21
CA GLN A 91 -12.83 10.28 10.39
C GLN A 91 -12.08 10.61 9.08
N PRO A 92 -11.67 11.88 8.89
CA PRO A 92 -10.88 12.28 7.73
C PRO A 92 -9.60 11.47 7.58
N GLY A 93 -9.31 11.04 6.36
CA GLY A 93 -8.08 10.32 6.05
C GLY A 93 -7.92 8.98 6.78
N GLY A 94 -9.02 8.33 7.18
CA GLY A 94 -8.93 7.00 7.80
C GLY A 94 -8.41 7.01 9.23
N LYS A 95 -8.39 8.16 9.90
CA LYS A 95 -7.92 8.28 11.29
C LYS A 95 -8.72 7.36 12.23
N PRO A 96 -8.15 6.98 13.39
CA PRO A 96 -8.85 6.24 14.42
C PRO A 96 -10.16 6.92 14.82
N SER A 97 -11.20 6.11 14.96
CA SER A 97 -12.53 6.54 15.40
C SER A 97 -12.94 5.76 16.64
N SER A 98 -13.75 6.40 17.49
CA SER A 98 -14.37 5.77 18.66
C SER A 98 -15.68 5.04 18.32
N GLN A 99 -16.17 5.15 17.07
CA GLN A 99 -17.42 4.55 16.64
C GLN A 99 -17.27 3.02 16.46
N PRO A 100 -18.27 2.20 16.84
CA PRO A 100 -18.20 0.73 16.72
C PRO A 100 -17.95 0.19 15.31
N GLY A 101 -18.28 0.98 14.27
CA GLY A 101 -18.04 0.62 12.87
C GLY A 101 -16.60 0.82 12.39
N TYR A 102 -15.70 1.32 13.24
CA TYR A 102 -14.30 1.54 12.91
C TYR A 102 -13.56 0.21 12.74
N VAL A 103 -12.85 0.08 11.62
CA VAL A 103 -12.00 -1.07 11.32
C VAL A 103 -10.66 -0.57 10.85
N HIS A 104 -9.58 -1.19 11.32
CA HIS A 104 -8.23 -0.97 10.83
C HIS A 104 -7.42 -2.25 10.99
N ARG A 105 -7.23 -2.99 9.91
CA ARG A 105 -6.52 -4.27 9.91
C ARG A 105 -5.62 -4.41 8.70
N THR A 106 -4.49 -5.08 8.86
CA THR A 106 -3.69 -5.48 7.70
C THR A 106 -4.38 -6.63 6.96
N LEU A 107 -4.18 -6.73 5.64
CA LEU A 107 -4.68 -7.86 4.87
C LEU A 107 -4.08 -9.18 5.39
N SER A 108 -2.81 -9.16 5.81
CA SER A 108 -2.14 -10.31 6.43
C SER A 108 -2.85 -10.76 7.71
N GLN A 109 -3.27 -9.83 8.58
CA GLN A 109 -4.09 -10.14 9.77
C GLN A 109 -5.41 -10.78 9.39
N LEU A 110 -6.11 -10.24 8.39
CA LEU A 110 -7.38 -10.79 7.91
C LEU A 110 -7.21 -12.25 7.42
N VAL A 111 -6.19 -12.49 6.59
CA VAL A 111 -5.93 -13.82 6.00
C VAL A 111 -5.55 -14.86 7.06
N VAL A 112 -4.65 -14.49 7.98
CA VAL A 112 -4.12 -15.42 8.99
C VAL A 112 -5.09 -15.61 10.15
N SER A 113 -5.63 -14.52 10.70
CA SER A 113 -6.44 -14.56 11.92
C SER A 113 -7.92 -14.84 11.65
N ASP A 114 -8.50 -14.26 10.60
CA ASP A 114 -9.94 -14.36 10.35
C ASP A 114 -10.28 -15.53 9.41
N PHE A 115 -9.45 -15.78 8.39
CA PHE A 115 -9.64 -16.89 7.46
C PHE A 115 -8.82 -18.15 7.79
N GLY A 116 -7.92 -18.10 8.78
CA GLY A 116 -7.12 -19.25 9.21
C GLY A 116 -6.15 -19.78 8.13
N VAL A 117 -5.84 -18.97 7.12
CA VAL A 117 -4.99 -19.40 6.01
C VAL A 117 -3.53 -19.13 6.37
N ALA A 118 -2.83 -20.17 6.81
CA ALA A 118 -1.40 -20.12 7.16
C ALA A 118 -0.47 -20.10 5.93
N ILE A 119 -0.84 -19.37 4.87
CA ILE A 119 0.05 -19.14 3.70
C ILE A 119 1.07 -18.04 3.98
N LEU A 120 0.86 -17.22 5.02
CA LEU A 120 1.77 -16.17 5.43
C LEU A 120 2.46 -16.53 6.75
N PRO A 121 3.74 -16.16 6.93
CA PRO A 121 4.50 -16.49 8.13
C PRO A 121 4.03 -15.73 9.37
N SER A 122 3.36 -14.58 9.21
CA SER A 122 2.80 -13.81 10.33
C SER A 122 1.65 -12.88 9.92
N PRO A 123 0.82 -12.44 10.88
CA PRO A 123 -0.21 -11.41 10.66
C PRO A 123 0.37 -10.03 10.27
N ASP A 124 1.64 -9.76 10.59
CA ASP A 124 2.31 -8.49 10.25
C ASP A 124 3.23 -8.64 9.03
N HIS A 125 2.97 -9.65 8.19
CA HIS A 125 3.77 -9.93 7.02
C HIS A 125 3.78 -8.76 6.02
N TRP A 126 4.99 -8.42 5.57
CA TRP A 126 5.25 -7.53 4.45
C TRP A 126 5.61 -8.38 3.23
N TRP A 127 4.89 -8.17 2.13
CA TRP A 127 5.15 -8.89 0.88
C TRP A 127 6.43 -8.36 0.24
N PRO A 128 7.46 -9.20 0.07
CA PRO A 128 8.66 -8.81 -0.64
C PRO A 128 8.39 -8.77 -2.13
N PHE A 129 9.05 -7.86 -2.83
CA PHE A 129 9.17 -7.87 -4.28
C PHE A 129 10.58 -7.43 -4.67
N SER A 130 11.08 -8.08 -5.70
CA SER A 130 12.33 -7.77 -6.36
C SER A 130 11.98 -7.50 -7.83
N ASP A 131 12.79 -6.69 -8.49
CA ASP A 131 12.62 -6.28 -9.89
C ASP A 131 11.59 -5.14 -10.09
N THR A 132 12.09 -3.89 -10.04
CA THR A 132 11.33 -2.67 -10.36
C THR A 132 11.72 -2.09 -11.73
N THR A 133 12.45 -2.86 -12.53
CA THR A 133 13.06 -2.41 -13.79
C THR A 133 12.79 -3.43 -14.89
N SER A 134 11.67 -3.30 -15.57
CA SER A 134 11.43 -3.93 -16.88
C SER A 134 11.25 -2.86 -17.95
#